data_AF-A0A8X7MKN0-F1
#
_entry.id   AF-A0A8X7MKN0-F1
#
_cell.length_a   1.000
_cell.length_b   1.000
_cell.length_c   1.000
_cell.angle_alpha   90.00
_cell.angle_beta   90.00
_cell.angle_gamma   90.00
#
_symmetry.space_group_name_H-M   'P 1'
#
loop_
_entity.id
_entity.type
_entity.pdbx_description
1 polymer ?
#
loop_
_entity_poly.entity_id
_entity_poly.type
_entity_poly.pdbx_seq_one_letter_code
_entity_poly.pdbx_strand_id
1 'polypeptide(L)'
;MVPFLTQHDGQHLASATFKVLDKYKIAGRLWNVVSDNASENNTMMRLLANMDGLPRFDSTKEMSCRVRCTAHVLNLVSKAVLKSFYPRRSKRDGDGAAEEDGTADVSLDVEVEQDYDDDDHEGNGKELDPGAEGDEDGEVALEDEDDFEILTALNPELTAVAADDADIEAVLQDQKNEEQTTRQHKELQMRNKEFGLALRKLAWLAITVRYSPTKRATFQGVCRRLGLKTPHSLIRDVATRWDSTVNMLQRSLSLWPAIIAFTELPNTPVPKDKRLKRSDEADVRKLVDLLNPLAHATLKFSANTTPTIGDVIGLFEDVDEYFASAQASEDEEYV
;
A
#
# COMPACT_ATOMS: atom_id res chain seq x y z
N MET A 1 -22.98 -1.95 -9.64
CA MET A 1 -21.92 -2.96 -9.79
C MET A 1 -22.52 -4.18 -10.48
N VAL A 2 -21.82 -4.80 -11.45
CA VAL A 2 -22.26 -6.05 -12.10
C VAL A 2 -21.45 -7.19 -11.48
N PRO A 3 -22.08 -8.15 -10.77
CA PRO A 3 -21.35 -9.27 -10.22
C PRO A 3 -20.94 -10.22 -11.35
N PHE A 4 -19.67 -10.62 -11.36
CA PHE A 4 -19.17 -11.68 -12.21
C PHE A 4 -19.18 -12.98 -11.42
N LEU A 5 -19.95 -13.96 -11.88
CA LEU A 5 -20.05 -15.30 -11.27
C LEU A 5 -19.09 -16.30 -11.92
N THR A 6 -18.29 -15.83 -12.88
CA THR A 6 -17.36 -16.60 -13.70
C THR A 6 -16.00 -15.91 -13.71
N GLN A 7 -15.03 -16.52 -14.37
CA GLN A 7 -13.66 -16.01 -14.46
C GLN A 7 -13.61 -14.57 -15.03
N HIS A 8 -12.80 -13.71 -14.41
CA HIS A 8 -12.57 -12.32 -14.83
C HIS A 8 -11.60 -12.23 -16.00
N ASP A 9 -11.94 -12.85 -17.14
CA ASP A 9 -11.15 -12.75 -18.36
C ASP A 9 -11.69 -11.67 -19.32
N GLY A 10 -10.89 -11.33 -20.34
CA GLY A 10 -11.25 -10.30 -21.33
C GLY A 10 -12.55 -10.61 -22.10
N GLN A 11 -12.91 -11.89 -22.27
CA GLN A 11 -14.12 -12.30 -22.99
C GLN A 11 -15.38 -12.00 -22.17
N HIS A 12 -15.37 -12.39 -20.91
CA HIS A 12 -16.45 -12.11 -19.98
C HIS A 12 -16.59 -10.62 -19.72
N LEU A 13 -15.48 -9.90 -19.57
CA LEU A 13 -15.47 -8.43 -19.44
C LEU A 13 -16.11 -7.74 -20.65
N ALA A 14 -15.76 -8.15 -21.88
CA ALA A 14 -16.36 -7.59 -23.09
C ALA A 14 -17.86 -7.87 -23.17
N SER A 15 -18.28 -9.11 -22.90
CA SER A 15 -19.69 -9.50 -22.92
C SER A 15 -20.50 -8.71 -21.89
N ALA A 16 -20.02 -8.61 -20.66
CA ALA A 16 -20.69 -7.87 -19.60
C ALA A 16 -20.79 -6.38 -19.91
N THR A 17 -19.68 -5.79 -20.38
CA THR A 17 -19.64 -4.37 -20.78
C THR A 17 -20.64 -4.09 -21.89
N PHE A 18 -20.63 -4.87 -22.97
CA PHE A 18 -21.57 -4.68 -24.08
C PHE A 18 -23.02 -4.88 -23.67
N LYS A 19 -23.33 -5.88 -22.83
CA LYS A 19 -24.68 -6.08 -22.27
C LYS A 19 -25.18 -4.85 -21.52
N VAL A 20 -24.32 -4.19 -20.73
CA VAL A 20 -24.67 -2.93 -20.05
C VAL A 20 -24.94 -1.83 -21.06
N LEU A 21 -24.07 -1.66 -22.06
CA LEU A 21 -24.22 -0.63 -23.10
C LEU A 21 -25.50 -0.80 -23.93
N ASP A 22 -25.85 -2.04 -24.30
CA ASP A 22 -27.07 -2.35 -25.03
C ASP A 22 -28.32 -2.20 -24.14
N LYS A 23 -28.26 -2.65 -22.88
CA LYS A 23 -29.36 -2.49 -21.92
C LYS A 23 -29.77 -1.03 -21.77
N TYR A 24 -28.80 -0.12 -21.69
CA TYR A 24 -29.05 1.33 -21.58
C TYR A 24 -29.14 2.05 -22.94
N LYS A 25 -29.02 1.32 -24.06
CA LYS A 25 -29.10 1.85 -25.43
C LYS A 25 -28.12 3.00 -25.70
N ILE A 26 -26.91 2.88 -25.14
CA ILE A 26 -25.83 3.86 -25.27
C ILE A 26 -24.64 3.37 -26.10
N ALA A 27 -24.67 2.13 -26.62
CA ALA A 27 -23.57 1.57 -27.41
C ALA A 27 -23.12 2.51 -28.55
N GLY A 28 -24.06 3.01 -29.36
CA GLY A 28 -23.76 3.96 -30.45
C GLY A 28 -23.26 5.34 -30.01
N ARG A 29 -23.26 5.64 -28.71
CA ARG A 29 -22.82 6.90 -28.11
C ARG A 29 -21.57 6.75 -27.24
N LEU A 30 -21.03 5.53 -27.11
CA LEU A 30 -19.83 5.30 -26.32
C LEU A 30 -18.61 5.91 -27.00
N TRP A 31 -17.92 6.79 -26.29
CA TRP A 31 -16.74 7.47 -26.83
C TRP A 31 -15.45 6.79 -26.41
N ASN A 32 -15.25 6.63 -25.10
CA ASN A 32 -14.06 6.03 -24.52
C ASN A 32 -14.45 5.12 -23.35
N VAL A 33 -13.59 4.14 -23.07
CA VAL A 33 -13.61 3.30 -21.87
C VAL A 33 -12.35 3.61 -21.07
N VAL A 34 -12.53 4.00 -19.81
CA VAL A 34 -11.42 4.13 -18.85
C VAL A 34 -11.26 2.79 -18.15
N SER A 35 -10.05 2.23 -18.17
CA SER A 35 -9.72 0.99 -17.45
C SER A 35 -8.28 1.01 -16.95
N ASP A 36 -7.97 0.18 -15.94
CA ASP A 36 -6.61 -0.02 -15.43
C ASP A 36 -5.67 -0.62 -16.49
N ASN A 37 -4.42 -0.95 -16.13
CA ASN A 37 -3.47 -1.49 -17.09
C ASN A 37 -3.51 -3.01 -17.29
N ALA A 38 -4.44 -3.72 -16.66
CA ALA A 38 -4.54 -5.17 -16.75
C ALA A 38 -4.65 -5.65 -18.21
N SER A 39 -4.05 -6.80 -18.49
CA SER A 39 -3.95 -7.35 -19.83
C SER A 39 -5.31 -7.81 -20.39
N GLU A 40 -6.21 -8.20 -19.50
CA GLU A 40 -7.58 -8.60 -19.75
C GLU A 40 -8.37 -7.45 -20.38
N ASN A 41 -8.08 -6.22 -19.97
CA ASN A 41 -8.65 -5.01 -20.56
C ASN A 41 -8.13 -4.77 -21.99
N ASN A 42 -6.92 -5.23 -22.34
CA ASN A 42 -6.47 -5.22 -23.74
C ASN A 42 -7.37 -6.12 -24.59
N THR A 43 -7.61 -7.34 -24.12
CA THR A 43 -8.46 -8.33 -24.78
C THR A 43 -9.90 -7.84 -24.88
N MET A 44 -10.45 -7.28 -23.79
CA MET A 44 -11.79 -6.70 -23.77
C MET A 44 -11.97 -5.67 -24.88
N MET A 45 -11.04 -4.71 -25.00
CA MET A 45 -11.14 -3.65 -26.01
C MET A 45 -11.10 -4.18 -27.44
N ARG A 46 -10.26 -5.19 -27.72
CA ARG A 46 -10.22 -5.85 -29.04
C ARG A 46 -11.54 -6.55 -29.37
N LEU A 47 -12.14 -7.21 -28.38
CA LEU A 47 -13.42 -7.90 -28.58
C LEU A 47 -14.57 -6.92 -28.78
N LEU A 48 -14.61 -5.83 -28.01
CA LEU A 48 -15.59 -4.75 -28.19
C LEU A 48 -15.49 -4.14 -29.59
N ALA A 49 -14.28 -3.97 -30.15
CA ALA A 49 -14.10 -3.46 -31.51
C ALA A 49 -14.66 -4.37 -32.61
N ASN A 50 -14.93 -5.64 -32.31
CA ASN A 50 -15.56 -6.59 -33.23
C ASN A 50 -17.08 -6.73 -33.01
N MET A 51 -17.66 -5.98 -32.05
CA MET A 51 -19.10 -6.02 -31.78
C MET A 51 -19.85 -4.94 -32.54
N ASP A 52 -21.02 -5.29 -33.08
CA ASP A 52 -21.88 -4.34 -33.77
C ASP A 52 -22.44 -3.26 -32.82
N GLY A 53 -22.61 -2.04 -33.33
CA GLY A 53 -23.20 -0.93 -32.58
C GLY A 53 -22.20 -0.07 -31.79
N LEU A 54 -20.89 -0.33 -31.94
CA LEU A 54 -19.81 0.48 -31.38
C LEU A 54 -19.02 1.20 -32.50
N PRO A 55 -19.59 2.22 -33.17
CA PRO A 55 -19.06 2.79 -34.42
C PRO A 55 -17.69 3.47 -34.27
N ARG A 56 -17.25 3.76 -33.05
CA ARG A 56 -15.94 4.37 -32.76
C ARG A 56 -14.86 3.35 -32.45
N PHE A 57 -15.23 2.12 -32.11
CA PHE A 57 -14.29 1.07 -31.73
C PHE A 57 -13.84 0.40 -33.02
N ASP A 58 -12.55 0.53 -33.33
CA ASP A 58 -11.95 0.07 -34.57
C ASP A 58 -10.87 -0.94 -34.21
N SER A 59 -10.94 -2.15 -34.79
CA SER A 59 -9.97 -3.21 -34.55
C SER A 59 -8.61 -2.93 -35.19
N THR A 60 -8.55 -1.98 -36.13
CA THR A 60 -7.33 -1.57 -36.84
C THR A 60 -6.58 -0.41 -36.16
N LYS A 61 -7.29 0.38 -35.35
CA LYS A 61 -6.70 1.46 -34.54
C LYS A 61 -6.57 0.96 -33.12
N GLU A 62 -5.44 0.32 -32.82
CA GLU A 62 -5.20 -0.26 -31.50
C GLU A 62 -5.57 0.74 -30.39
N MET A 63 -6.57 0.36 -29.59
CA MET A 63 -6.93 1.02 -28.34
C MET A 63 -7.30 2.51 -28.43
N SER A 64 -7.69 3.06 -29.59
CA SER A 64 -7.98 4.50 -29.71
C SER A 64 -9.12 4.99 -28.81
N CYS A 65 -9.99 4.08 -28.35
CA CYS A 65 -11.11 4.36 -27.45
C CYS A 65 -10.84 3.92 -26.01
N ARG A 66 -9.61 3.50 -25.67
CA ARG A 66 -9.23 3.17 -24.30
C ARG A 66 -8.44 4.33 -23.70
N VAL A 67 -8.87 4.78 -22.54
CA VAL A 67 -8.10 5.70 -21.69
C VAL A 67 -7.56 4.88 -20.52
N ARG A 68 -6.26 5.01 -20.24
CA ARG A 68 -5.65 4.35 -19.07
C ARG A 68 -6.07 5.07 -17.79
N CYS A 69 -6.32 4.32 -16.74
CA CYS A 69 -6.69 4.88 -15.45
C CYS A 69 -5.51 5.62 -14.82
N THR A 70 -5.61 6.94 -14.68
CA THR A 70 -4.56 7.79 -14.07
C THR A 70 -4.20 7.35 -12.67
N ALA A 71 -5.20 7.04 -11.83
CA ALA A 71 -4.96 6.63 -10.46
C ALA A 71 -4.24 5.25 -10.37
N HIS A 72 -4.44 4.36 -11.36
CA HIS A 72 -3.64 3.15 -11.47
C HIS A 72 -2.20 3.44 -11.89
N VAL A 73 -1.98 4.38 -12.81
CA VAL A 73 -0.62 4.82 -13.21
C VAL A 73 0.13 5.42 -12.03
N LEU A 74 -0.50 6.30 -11.24
CA LEU A 74 0.12 6.87 -10.03
C LEU A 74 0.50 5.78 -9.01
N ASN A 75 -0.35 4.76 -8.85
CA ASN A 75 -0.03 3.62 -8.01
C ASN A 75 1.19 2.83 -8.53
N LEU A 76 1.38 2.71 -9.84
CA LEU A 76 2.61 2.10 -10.40
C LEU A 76 3.85 2.93 -10.06
N VAL A 77 3.76 4.26 -10.08
CA VAL A 77 4.86 5.14 -9.64
C VAL A 77 5.17 4.91 -8.16
N SER A 78 4.15 4.86 -7.29
CA SER A 78 4.34 4.54 -5.87
C SER A 78 4.98 3.16 -5.66
N LYS A 79 4.55 2.14 -6.41
CA LYS A 79 5.17 0.79 -6.38
C LYS A 79 6.64 0.84 -6.81
N ALA A 80 6.98 1.63 -7.84
CA ALA A 80 8.35 1.77 -8.31
C ALA A 80 9.26 2.38 -7.22
N VAL A 81 8.78 3.41 -6.53
CA VAL A 81 9.45 4.01 -5.36
C VAL A 81 9.67 2.98 -4.26
N LEU A 82 8.61 2.24 -3.91
CA LEU A 82 8.62 1.27 -2.81
C LEU A 82 9.42 0.00 -3.10
N LYS A 83 9.58 -0.39 -4.38
CA LYS A 83 10.27 -1.62 -4.81
C LYS A 83 11.68 -1.73 -4.24
N SER A 84 12.38 -0.60 -4.11
CA SER A 84 13.73 -0.51 -3.55
C SER A 84 13.82 -0.95 -2.08
N PHE A 85 12.74 -0.83 -1.31
CA PHE A 85 12.69 -1.16 0.12
C PHE A 85 12.10 -2.55 0.41
N TYR A 86 11.49 -3.19 -0.59
CA TYR A 86 10.91 -4.53 -0.48
C TYR A 86 11.71 -5.52 -1.34
N PRO A 87 12.93 -5.90 -0.91
CA PRO A 87 13.69 -6.90 -1.65
C PRO A 87 12.91 -8.21 -1.71
N ARG A 88 12.76 -8.73 -2.93
CA ARG A 88 12.14 -10.04 -3.18
C ARG A 88 13.10 -11.14 -2.79
N ARG A 89 12.57 -12.30 -2.34
CA ARG A 89 13.42 -13.48 -2.23
C ARG A 89 13.74 -13.91 -3.65
N SER A 90 15.03 -14.06 -3.96
CA SER A 90 15.41 -14.78 -5.18
C SER A 90 14.86 -16.20 -5.06
N LYS A 91 14.11 -16.67 -6.06
CA LYS A 91 13.83 -18.11 -6.17
C LYS A 91 15.18 -18.85 -6.12
N ARG A 92 15.32 -19.77 -5.17
CA ARG A 92 16.45 -20.70 -5.13
C ARG A 92 16.38 -21.56 -6.39
N ASP A 93 17.14 -21.18 -7.42
CA ASP A 93 17.59 -22.17 -8.39
C ASP A 93 18.69 -23.00 -7.70
N GLY A 94 18.56 -24.32 -7.78
CA GLY A 94 19.36 -25.28 -7.01
C GLY A 94 20.87 -25.18 -7.24
N ASP A 95 21.59 -25.59 -6.19
CA ASP A 95 23.02 -25.87 -6.09
C ASP A 95 24.02 -24.71 -6.31
N GLY A 96 24.63 -24.26 -5.21
CA GLY A 96 25.98 -23.68 -5.23
C GLY A 96 26.28 -22.62 -4.18
N ALA A 97 27.09 -23.00 -3.19
CA ALA A 97 27.93 -22.18 -2.30
C ALA A 97 27.27 -21.00 -1.53
N ALA A 98 27.17 -21.18 -0.21
CA ALA A 98 26.83 -20.13 0.73
C ALA A 98 27.80 -18.95 0.65
N GLU A 99 27.29 -17.77 0.29
CA GLU A 99 27.78 -16.54 0.91
C GLU A 99 26.91 -16.29 2.15
N GLU A 100 27.53 -16.29 3.33
CA GLU A 100 26.91 -15.83 4.57
C GLU A 100 26.57 -14.34 4.45
N ASP A 101 25.39 -14.00 3.93
CA ASP A 101 24.78 -12.68 4.17
C ASP A 101 24.32 -12.67 5.63
N GLY A 102 25.19 -12.15 6.51
CA GLY A 102 25.11 -12.19 7.97
C GLY A 102 24.00 -11.36 8.61
N THR A 103 22.81 -11.31 8.02
CA THR A 103 21.61 -10.78 8.67
C THR A 103 20.62 -11.90 8.86
N ALA A 104 20.39 -12.27 10.12
CA ALA A 104 19.40 -13.26 10.52
C ALA A 104 18.08 -13.03 9.76
N ASP A 105 17.72 -14.03 8.97
CA ASP A 105 16.46 -14.21 8.27
C ASP A 105 15.31 -14.09 9.27
N VAL A 106 14.70 -12.89 9.34
CA VAL A 106 13.45 -12.71 10.06
C VAL A 106 12.33 -12.84 9.02
N SER A 107 11.88 -14.08 8.76
CA SER A 107 10.50 -14.23 8.32
C SER A 107 9.63 -13.64 9.43
N LEU A 108 9.02 -12.48 9.17
CA LEU A 108 7.99 -11.93 10.05
C LEU A 108 6.69 -12.69 9.77
N ASP A 109 6.68 -13.97 10.11
CA ASP A 109 5.44 -14.75 10.10
C ASP A 109 4.56 -14.13 11.20
N VAL A 110 3.44 -13.53 10.78
CA VAL A 110 2.41 -13.06 11.71
C VAL A 110 1.59 -14.29 12.09
N GLU A 111 2.03 -15.02 13.10
CA GLU A 111 1.14 -15.92 13.81
C GLU A 111 0.19 -15.03 14.64
N VAL A 112 -1.04 -14.83 14.14
CA VAL A 112 -2.10 -14.22 14.94
C VAL A 112 -2.57 -15.28 15.93
N GLU A 113 -1.96 -15.34 17.10
CA GLU A 113 -2.54 -16.07 18.23
C GLU A 113 -3.88 -15.40 18.56
N GLN A 114 -4.97 -16.09 18.23
CA GLN A 114 -6.31 -15.79 18.76
C GLN A 114 -6.32 -16.26 20.21
N ASP A 115 -5.96 -15.36 21.13
CA ASP A 115 -6.13 -15.60 22.56
C ASP A 115 -7.64 -15.59 22.88
N TYR A 116 -8.29 -16.74 22.74
CA TYR A 116 -9.53 -17.02 23.45
C TYR A 116 -9.14 -17.43 24.88
N ASP A 117 -8.96 -16.46 25.77
CA ASP A 117 -8.96 -16.77 27.21
C ASP A 117 -10.41 -17.04 27.63
N ASP A 118 -10.79 -18.31 27.49
CA ASP A 118 -11.88 -18.94 28.23
C ASP A 118 -11.31 -19.35 29.60
N ASP A 119 -11.53 -18.53 30.63
CA ASP A 119 -11.38 -18.99 32.01
C ASP A 119 -12.38 -18.26 32.94
N ASP A 120 -13.58 -18.83 32.98
CA ASP A 120 -14.55 -18.69 34.07
C ASP A 120 -14.01 -19.42 35.32
N HIS A 121 -13.62 -18.68 36.37
CA HIS A 121 -14.20 -18.81 37.72
C HIS A 121 -13.54 -17.93 38.80
N GLU A 122 -14.38 -17.05 39.35
CA GLU A 122 -14.57 -16.61 40.75
C GLU A 122 -13.39 -16.54 41.75
N GLY A 123 -13.23 -15.37 42.38
CA GLY A 123 -12.28 -15.22 43.50
C GLY A 123 -12.19 -13.91 44.31
N ASN A 124 -13.26 -13.12 44.44
CA ASN A 124 -13.56 -12.20 45.56
C ASN A 124 -12.69 -10.92 45.81
N GLY A 125 -13.34 -9.74 45.69
CA GLY A 125 -13.43 -8.80 46.82
C GLY A 125 -13.06 -7.31 46.65
N LYS A 126 -14.10 -6.46 46.47
CA LYS A 126 -14.26 -5.00 46.75
C LYS A 126 -13.70 -3.98 45.74
N GLU A 127 -14.54 -3.30 44.93
CA GLU A 127 -15.43 -2.14 45.22
C GLU A 127 -14.68 -0.87 45.69
N LEU A 128 -14.89 0.37 45.24
CA LEU A 128 -15.71 1.13 44.24
C LEU A 128 -15.03 2.54 44.20
N ASP A 129 -15.17 3.39 43.17
CA ASP A 129 -16.16 4.49 43.10
C ASP A 129 -16.03 5.29 41.77
N PRO A 130 -17.08 6.01 41.28
CA PRO A 130 -17.62 5.86 39.93
C PRO A 130 -18.00 7.23 39.31
N GLY A 131 -17.21 7.79 38.38
CA GLY A 131 -17.44 9.20 38.05
C GLY A 131 -16.94 9.69 36.71
N ALA A 132 -17.39 9.06 35.62
CA ALA A 132 -17.71 9.73 34.36
C ALA A 132 -18.31 8.70 33.39
N GLU A 133 -19.63 8.73 33.25
CA GLU A 133 -20.36 7.98 32.23
C GLU A 133 -20.15 8.62 30.84
N GLY A 134 -20.09 7.77 29.82
CA GLY A 134 -20.24 8.14 28.41
C GLY A 134 -19.00 7.87 27.56
N ASP A 135 -18.78 6.61 27.18
CA ASP A 135 -19.04 6.19 25.80
C ASP A 135 -18.93 4.66 25.69
N GLU A 136 -19.81 4.11 24.87
CA GLU A 136 -20.00 2.69 24.59
C GLU A 136 -18.70 2.06 24.06
N ASP A 137 -17.99 1.32 24.91
CA ASP A 137 -17.00 0.34 24.45
C ASP A 137 -17.76 -0.87 23.87
N GLY A 138 -18.26 -0.68 22.65
CA GLY A 138 -18.61 -1.79 21.78
C GLY A 138 -17.37 -2.62 21.55
N GLU A 139 -17.28 -3.74 22.23
CA GLU A 139 -16.36 -4.83 21.92
C GLU A 139 -16.81 -5.45 20.59
N VAL A 140 -16.52 -4.75 19.50
CA VAL A 140 -16.69 -5.28 18.15
C VAL A 140 -15.34 -5.89 17.79
N ALA A 141 -15.29 -7.22 17.74
CA ALA A 141 -14.40 -7.89 16.83
C ALA A 141 -14.76 -7.38 15.43
N LEU A 142 -14.05 -6.34 14.99
CA LEU A 142 -14.19 -5.80 13.64
C LEU A 142 -13.55 -6.82 12.70
N GLU A 143 -14.32 -7.84 12.33
CA GLU A 143 -14.08 -8.59 11.10
C GLU A 143 -14.39 -7.65 9.93
N ASP A 144 -13.47 -6.72 9.65
CA ASP A 144 -13.61 -5.80 8.53
C ASP A 144 -13.27 -6.55 7.23
N GLU A 145 -13.88 -6.18 6.09
CA GLU A 145 -13.56 -6.76 4.77
C GLU A 145 -12.04 -6.73 4.46
N ASP A 146 -11.34 -5.76 5.05
CA ASP A 146 -9.90 -5.58 5.03
C ASP A 146 -9.11 -6.77 5.57
N ASP A 147 -9.67 -7.56 6.49
CA ASP A 147 -8.93 -8.62 7.19
C ASP A 147 -8.49 -9.75 6.27
N PHE A 148 -9.16 -9.91 5.13
CA PHE A 148 -8.78 -10.83 4.06
C PHE A 148 -7.73 -10.24 3.09
N GLU A 149 -7.44 -8.94 3.18
CA GLU A 149 -6.55 -8.26 2.25
C GLU A 149 -5.07 -8.42 2.64
N ILE A 150 -4.27 -8.70 1.62
CA ILE A 150 -2.84 -8.95 1.72
C ILE A 150 -2.09 -7.64 1.96
N LEU A 151 -1.06 -7.72 2.80
CA LEU A 151 -0.21 -6.61 3.17
C LEU A 151 1.00 -6.55 2.27
N THR A 152 1.15 -5.47 1.48
CA THR A 152 2.28 -5.34 0.55
C THR A 152 3.61 -5.38 1.29
N ALA A 153 3.76 -4.63 2.38
CA ALA A 153 5.01 -4.56 3.13
C ALA A 153 5.45 -5.93 3.70
N LEU A 154 4.50 -6.77 4.12
CA LEU A 154 4.78 -8.09 4.70
C LEU A 154 4.79 -9.21 3.67
N ASN A 155 4.03 -9.08 2.59
CA ASN A 155 3.84 -10.11 1.57
C ASN A 155 4.06 -9.51 0.16
N PRO A 156 5.25 -8.95 -0.13
CA PRO A 156 5.52 -8.32 -1.42
C PRO A 156 5.48 -9.32 -2.59
N GLU A 157 5.62 -10.62 -2.32
CA GLU A 157 5.56 -11.65 -3.36
C GLU A 157 4.13 -12.04 -3.74
N LEU A 158 3.20 -12.04 -2.78
CA LEU A 158 1.79 -12.34 -3.05
C LEU A 158 1.06 -11.18 -3.75
N THR A 159 1.63 -9.98 -3.64
CA THR A 159 1.08 -8.74 -4.23
C THR A 159 1.78 -8.36 -5.53
N ALA A 160 2.79 -9.14 -5.94
CA ALA A 160 3.54 -8.93 -7.17
C ALA A 160 2.67 -9.19 -8.40
N VAL A 161 2.65 -8.21 -9.31
CA VAL A 161 2.02 -8.34 -10.62
C VAL A 161 3.14 -8.33 -11.64
N ALA A 162 3.43 -9.48 -12.24
CA ALA A 162 4.58 -9.66 -13.12
C ALA A 162 4.63 -8.68 -14.30
N ALA A 163 3.46 -8.30 -14.83
CA ALA A 163 3.35 -7.28 -15.88
C ALA A 163 3.75 -5.89 -15.37
N ASP A 164 3.15 -5.42 -14.27
CA ASP A 164 3.51 -4.16 -13.62
C ASP A 164 5.02 -4.11 -13.31
N ASP A 165 5.57 -5.21 -12.80
CA ASP A 165 6.98 -5.29 -12.43
C ASP A 165 7.92 -5.20 -13.61
N ALA A 166 7.54 -5.80 -14.75
CA ALA A 166 8.29 -5.72 -16.00
C ALA A 166 8.27 -4.30 -16.56
N ASP A 167 7.12 -3.63 -16.52
CA ASP A 167 6.98 -2.23 -16.93
C ASP A 167 7.86 -1.31 -16.05
N ILE A 168 7.80 -1.49 -14.73
CA ILE A 168 8.63 -0.74 -13.77
C ILE A 168 10.13 -1.02 -14.02
N GLU A 169 10.51 -2.27 -14.21
CA GLU A 169 11.91 -2.65 -14.43
C GLU A 169 12.46 -2.06 -15.74
N ALA A 170 11.68 -2.05 -16.81
CA ALA A 170 12.07 -1.44 -18.08
C ALA A 170 12.38 0.06 -17.90
N VAL A 171 11.53 0.80 -17.19
CA VAL A 171 11.73 2.23 -16.90
C VAL A 171 12.98 2.46 -16.06
N LEU A 172 13.21 1.64 -15.03
CA LEU A 172 14.38 1.77 -14.15
C LEU A 172 15.70 1.39 -14.85
N GLN A 173 15.66 0.50 -15.85
CA GLN A 173 16.84 0.14 -16.64
C GLN A 173 17.25 1.26 -17.60
N ASP A 174 16.29 1.93 -18.23
CA ASP A 174 16.54 3.07 -19.13
C ASP A 174 17.17 4.28 -18.39
N GLN A 175 16.99 4.37 -17.07
CA GLN A 175 17.58 5.41 -16.22
C GLN A 175 18.93 5.07 -15.59
N LYS A 176 19.53 3.90 -15.86
CA LYS A 176 20.90 3.57 -15.44
C LYS A 176 21.92 4.39 -16.24
N ASN A 177 21.93 5.69 -16.04
CA ASN A 177 23.04 6.57 -16.40
C ASN A 177 24.21 6.38 -15.42
N GLU A 178 25.41 6.50 -15.97
CA GLU A 178 26.65 5.83 -15.59
C GLU A 178 27.44 6.43 -14.39
N GLU A 179 26.78 6.99 -13.37
CA GLU A 179 27.50 7.84 -12.39
C GLU A 179 27.78 7.22 -11.00
N GLN A 180 27.14 6.11 -10.62
CA GLN A 180 27.37 5.50 -9.31
C GLN A 180 28.47 4.44 -9.33
N THR A 181 29.48 4.62 -8.47
CA THR A 181 30.49 3.58 -8.23
C THR A 181 29.86 2.33 -7.61
N THR A 182 30.47 1.16 -7.84
CA THR A 182 30.03 -0.11 -7.21
C THR A 182 29.91 -0.01 -5.70
N ARG A 183 30.75 0.82 -5.07
CA ARG A 183 30.70 1.08 -3.63
C ARG A 183 29.44 1.85 -3.23
N GLN A 184 29.14 2.98 -3.89
CA GLN A 184 27.93 3.77 -3.63
C GLN A 184 26.67 2.92 -3.84
N HIS A 185 26.64 2.09 -4.88
CA HIS A 185 25.53 1.19 -5.13
C HIS A 185 25.30 0.20 -3.97
N LYS A 186 26.39 -0.42 -3.45
CA LYS A 186 26.30 -1.32 -2.29
C LYS A 186 25.86 -0.60 -1.02
N GLU A 187 26.38 0.60 -0.76
CA GLU A 187 25.99 1.41 0.39
C GLU A 187 24.49 1.79 0.34
N LEU A 188 24.00 2.20 -0.83
CA LEU A 188 22.58 2.48 -1.06
C LEU A 188 21.71 1.23 -0.85
N GLN A 189 22.11 0.09 -1.40
CA GLN A 189 21.39 -1.17 -1.19
C GLN A 189 21.31 -1.57 0.29
N MET A 190 22.39 -1.39 1.06
CA MET A 190 22.37 -1.69 2.49
C MET A 190 21.41 -0.76 3.24
N ARG A 191 21.47 0.55 2.99
CA ARG A 191 20.51 1.51 3.59
C ARG A 191 19.07 1.19 3.24
N ASN A 192 18.79 0.85 1.97
CA ASN A 192 17.46 0.46 1.54
C ASN A 192 16.97 -0.82 2.23
N LYS A 193 17.85 -1.82 2.43
CA LYS A 193 17.53 -3.02 3.23
C LYS A 193 17.19 -2.67 4.67
N GLU A 194 18.00 -1.83 5.33
CA GLU A 194 17.75 -1.40 6.71
C GLU A 194 16.42 -0.67 6.86
N PHE A 195 16.13 0.26 5.96
CA PHE A 195 14.87 1.00 5.97
C PHE A 195 13.67 0.12 5.61
N GLY A 196 13.83 -0.81 4.66
CA GLY A 196 12.84 -1.84 4.35
C GLY A 196 12.44 -2.69 5.56
N LEU A 197 13.40 -3.01 6.44
CA LEU A 197 13.11 -3.67 7.71
C LEU A 197 12.27 -2.79 8.64
N ALA A 198 12.51 -1.48 8.70
CA ALA A 198 11.69 -0.56 9.49
C ALA A 198 10.24 -0.52 8.98
N LEU A 199 10.02 -0.48 7.66
CA LEU A 199 8.67 -0.54 7.07
C LEU A 199 7.94 -1.84 7.42
N ARG A 200 8.63 -2.98 7.38
CA ARG A 200 8.07 -4.28 7.79
C ARG A 200 7.69 -4.30 9.27
N LYS A 201 8.52 -3.73 10.15
CA LYS A 201 8.22 -3.62 11.59
C LYS A 201 6.99 -2.74 11.85
N LEU A 202 6.84 -1.63 11.13
CA LEU A 202 5.66 -0.78 11.21
C LEU A 202 4.39 -1.54 10.80
N ALA A 203 4.43 -2.23 9.65
CA ALA A 203 3.32 -3.04 9.18
C ALA A 203 2.95 -4.15 10.19
N TRP A 204 3.95 -4.86 10.72
CA TRP A 204 3.76 -5.88 11.76
C TRP A 204 3.12 -5.30 13.03
N LEU A 205 3.58 -4.14 13.48
CA LEU A 205 3.06 -3.50 14.68
C LEU A 205 1.59 -3.07 14.49
N ALA A 206 1.26 -2.52 13.32
CA ALA A 206 -0.12 -2.12 13.00
C ALA A 206 -1.10 -3.29 13.10
N ILE A 207 -0.73 -4.46 12.59
CA ILE A 207 -1.50 -5.71 12.70
C ILE A 207 -1.59 -6.17 14.16
N THR A 208 -0.44 -6.24 14.82
CA THR A 208 -0.32 -6.79 16.17
C THR A 208 -1.17 -6.00 17.17
N VAL A 209 -1.19 -4.67 17.04
CA VAL A 209 -2.01 -3.78 17.86
C VAL A 209 -3.48 -3.83 17.43
N ARG A 210 -3.81 -4.17 16.18
CA ARG A 210 -5.20 -4.29 15.72
C ARG A 210 -5.88 -5.54 16.27
N TYR A 211 -5.25 -6.70 16.09
CA TYR A 211 -5.90 -8.01 16.37
C TYR A 211 -5.73 -8.50 17.81
N SER A 212 -4.85 -7.90 18.62
CA SER A 212 -4.76 -8.23 20.04
C SER A 212 -5.42 -7.14 20.89
N PRO A 213 -6.61 -7.38 21.49
CA PRO A 213 -7.29 -6.41 22.34
C PRO A 213 -6.41 -5.89 23.48
N THR A 214 -5.63 -6.78 24.11
CA THR A 214 -4.71 -6.44 25.20
C THR A 214 -3.58 -5.52 24.74
N LYS A 215 -2.94 -5.82 23.61
CA LYS A 215 -1.88 -4.97 23.04
C LYS A 215 -2.45 -3.63 22.58
N ARG A 216 -3.67 -3.63 22.01
CA ARG A 216 -4.43 -2.43 21.61
C ARG A 216 -4.69 -1.50 22.78
N ALA A 217 -5.29 -2.01 23.85
CA ALA A 217 -5.59 -1.24 25.05
C ALA A 217 -4.33 -0.66 25.70
N THR A 218 -3.25 -1.45 25.74
CA THR A 218 -1.95 -1.01 26.25
C THR A 218 -1.38 0.13 25.40
N PHE A 219 -1.38 -0.01 24.07
CA PHE A 219 -0.91 1.04 23.15
C PHE A 219 -1.73 2.33 23.28
N GLN A 220 -3.05 2.23 23.32
CA GLN A 220 -3.95 3.37 23.53
C GLN A 220 -3.70 4.04 24.90
N GLY A 221 -3.40 3.28 25.95
CA GLY A 221 -2.98 3.80 27.25
C GLY A 221 -1.69 4.60 27.16
N VAL A 222 -0.70 4.13 26.39
CA VAL A 222 0.54 4.87 26.11
C VAL A 222 0.23 6.18 25.37
N CYS A 223 -0.60 6.14 24.33
CA CYS A 223 -1.03 7.33 23.59
C CYS A 223 -1.69 8.38 24.48
N ARG A 224 -2.62 7.97 25.35
CA ARG A 224 -3.29 8.85 26.33
C ARG A 224 -2.31 9.46 27.32
N ARG A 225 -1.39 8.67 27.88
CA ARG A 225 -0.37 9.15 28.81
C ARG A 225 0.56 10.20 28.19
N LEU A 226 0.85 10.07 26.90
CA LEU A 226 1.66 11.03 26.14
C LEU A 226 0.84 12.22 25.59
N GLY A 227 -0.47 12.26 25.81
CA GLY A 227 -1.33 13.35 25.35
C GLY A 227 -1.47 13.44 23.82
N LEU A 228 -1.34 12.32 23.11
CA LEU A 228 -1.46 12.30 21.65
C LEU A 228 -2.92 12.47 21.20
N LYS A 229 -3.12 13.11 20.05
CA LYS A 229 -4.46 13.30 19.46
C LYS A 229 -5.03 11.96 18.97
N THR A 230 -6.34 11.82 19.06
CA THR A 230 -7.07 10.67 18.52
C THR A 230 -7.13 10.72 16.98
N PRO A 231 -7.35 9.58 16.30
CA PRO A 231 -7.49 8.23 16.87
C PRO A 231 -6.16 7.60 17.31
N HIS A 232 -6.21 6.79 18.38
CA HIS A 232 -5.05 6.07 18.95
C HIS A 232 -4.87 4.67 18.34
N SER A 233 -5.23 4.52 17.06
CA SER A 233 -5.08 3.28 16.29
C SER A 233 -4.02 3.46 15.20
N LEU A 234 -3.25 2.41 14.93
CA LEU A 234 -2.38 2.34 13.77
C LEU A 234 -3.20 1.94 12.54
N ILE A 235 -2.79 2.42 11.37
CA ILE A 235 -3.40 2.07 10.08
C ILE A 235 -2.53 0.99 9.42
N ARG A 236 -3.16 0.04 8.75
CA ARG A 236 -2.50 -1.10 8.10
C ARG A 236 -2.31 -0.83 6.60
N ASP A 237 -1.22 -1.33 6.03
CA ASP A 237 -0.88 -1.21 4.60
C ASP A 237 -1.59 -2.28 3.76
N VAL A 238 -2.57 -1.90 2.95
CA VAL A 238 -3.43 -2.81 2.19
C VAL A 238 -3.06 -2.80 0.71
N ALA A 239 -2.72 -3.95 0.14
CA ALA A 239 -2.21 -4.04 -1.24
C ALA A 239 -3.18 -3.55 -2.33
N THR A 240 -4.47 -3.74 -2.11
CA THR A 240 -5.55 -3.36 -3.02
C THR A 240 -5.91 -1.87 -2.93
N ARG A 241 -5.43 -1.15 -1.90
CA ARG A 241 -5.71 0.28 -1.66
C ARG A 241 -4.48 1.13 -1.94
N TRP A 242 -4.59 1.99 -2.95
CA TRP A 242 -3.46 2.74 -3.51
C TRP A 242 -2.84 3.78 -2.59
N ASP A 243 -3.55 4.21 -1.54
CA ASP A 243 -3.10 5.20 -0.55
C ASP A 243 -2.73 4.55 0.81
N SER A 244 -2.87 3.24 0.95
CA SER A 244 -2.77 2.58 2.25
C SER A 244 -1.37 2.64 2.86
N THR A 245 -0.32 2.51 2.05
CA THR A 245 1.06 2.61 2.52
C THR A 245 1.34 3.99 3.10
N VAL A 246 0.97 5.07 2.38
CA VAL A 246 1.19 6.44 2.89
C VAL A 246 0.35 6.71 4.14
N ASN A 247 -0.89 6.20 4.20
CA ASN A 247 -1.77 6.35 5.35
C ASN A 247 -1.21 5.64 6.59
N MET A 248 -0.65 4.43 6.43
CA MET A 248 0.07 3.72 7.49
C MET A 248 1.25 4.55 8.00
N LEU A 249 2.07 5.09 7.10
CA LEU A 249 3.27 5.84 7.47
C LEU A 249 2.95 7.18 8.13
N GLN A 250 2.02 7.97 7.58
CA GLN A 250 1.55 9.22 8.18
C GLN A 250 0.97 8.99 9.58
N ARG A 251 0.13 7.95 9.73
CA ARG A 251 -0.40 7.58 11.06
C ARG A 251 0.72 7.21 12.01
N SER A 252 1.68 6.42 11.54
CA SER A 252 2.82 5.99 12.35
C SER A 252 3.66 7.18 12.82
N LEU A 253 3.90 8.17 11.95
CA LEU A 253 4.58 9.41 12.31
C LEU A 253 3.79 10.21 13.37
N SER A 254 2.47 10.32 13.22
CA SER A 254 1.62 11.04 14.19
C SER A 254 1.62 10.39 15.58
N LEU A 255 1.84 9.08 15.64
CA LEU A 255 1.89 8.29 16.87
C LEU A 255 3.32 7.84 17.23
N TRP A 256 4.35 8.38 16.58
CA TRP A 256 5.73 7.91 16.73
C TRP A 256 6.25 7.90 18.17
N PRO A 257 5.98 8.94 19.00
CA PRO A 257 6.36 8.91 20.40
C PRO A 257 5.74 7.74 21.17
N ALA A 258 4.48 7.39 20.86
CA ALA A 258 3.81 6.25 21.48
C ALA A 258 4.34 4.91 20.95
N ILE A 259 4.64 4.80 19.65
CA ILE A 259 5.26 3.61 19.07
C ILE A 259 6.56 3.29 19.81
N ILE A 260 7.46 4.27 19.92
CA ILE A 260 8.73 4.06 20.61
C ILE A 260 8.50 3.73 22.09
N ALA A 261 7.69 4.51 22.81
CA ALA A 261 7.40 4.25 24.22
C ALA A 261 6.76 2.88 24.47
N PHE A 262 5.90 2.42 23.57
CA PHE A 262 5.28 1.09 23.63
C PHE A 262 6.30 -0.03 23.43
N THR A 263 7.25 0.12 22.51
CA THR A 263 8.35 -0.84 22.28
C THR A 263 9.41 -0.84 23.39
N GLU A 264 9.46 0.22 24.19
CA GLU A 264 10.43 0.40 25.29
C GLU A 264 9.83 0.10 26.68
N LEU A 265 8.56 -0.34 26.77
CA LEU A 265 7.95 -0.72 28.05
C LEU A 265 8.76 -1.83 28.76
N PRO A 266 8.85 -1.83 30.11
CA PRO A 266 9.57 -2.86 30.86
C PRO A 266 9.13 -4.30 30.52
N ASN A 267 7.82 -4.49 30.34
CA ASN A 267 7.20 -5.75 29.93
C ASN A 267 6.54 -5.59 28.55
N THR A 268 7.24 -4.96 27.59
CA THR A 268 6.68 -4.76 26.26
C THR A 268 6.32 -6.10 25.60
N PRO A 269 5.15 -6.20 24.94
CA PRO A 269 4.80 -7.37 24.14
C PRO A 269 5.54 -7.40 22.79
N VAL A 270 6.44 -6.43 22.52
CA VAL A 270 7.16 -6.32 21.24
C VAL A 270 8.55 -6.99 21.31
N PRO A 271 8.79 -8.06 20.52
CA PRO A 271 10.08 -8.73 20.42
C PRO A 271 11.21 -7.78 19.98
N LYS A 272 12.45 -8.02 20.43
CA LYS A 272 13.58 -7.10 20.20
C LYS A 272 13.85 -6.85 18.71
N ASP A 273 13.76 -7.89 17.88
CA ASP A 273 13.93 -7.84 16.44
C ASP A 273 12.82 -7.05 15.72
N LYS A 274 11.66 -6.87 16.37
CA LYS A 274 10.52 -6.09 15.87
C LYS A 274 10.52 -4.62 16.32
N ARG A 275 11.45 -4.21 17.19
CA ARG A 275 11.50 -2.84 17.71
C ARG A 275 12.05 -1.86 16.66
N LEU A 276 11.38 -0.72 16.56
CA LEU A 276 11.79 0.42 15.74
C LEU A 276 12.81 1.26 16.49
N LYS A 277 13.73 1.88 15.75
CA LYS A 277 14.70 2.83 16.32
C LYS A 277 14.10 4.22 16.23
N ARG A 278 14.47 5.10 17.18
CA ARG A 278 14.12 6.52 17.13
C ARG A 278 14.62 7.20 15.84
N SER A 279 15.77 6.75 15.32
CA SER A 279 16.36 7.25 14.07
C SER A 279 15.52 6.95 12.83
N ASP A 280 14.70 5.89 12.85
CA ASP A 280 13.92 5.47 11.69
C ASP A 280 12.85 6.52 11.32
N GLU A 281 12.51 7.45 12.23
CA GLU A 281 11.48 8.48 12.02
C GLU A 281 11.80 9.38 10.82
N ALA A 282 13.07 9.77 10.69
CA ALA A 282 13.50 10.70 9.64
C ALA A 282 13.38 10.06 8.26
N ASP A 283 13.76 8.79 8.12
CA ASP A 283 13.63 8.06 6.86
C ASP A 283 12.16 7.81 6.51
N VAL A 284 11.31 7.48 7.50
CA VAL A 284 9.85 7.34 7.30
C VAL A 284 9.25 8.66 6.81
N ARG A 285 9.67 9.79 7.37
CA ARG A 285 9.20 11.12 6.96
C ARG A 285 9.58 11.43 5.52
N LYS A 286 10.84 11.17 5.13
CA LYS A 286 11.29 11.34 3.74
C LYS A 286 10.47 10.50 2.76
N LEU A 287 10.16 9.25 3.10
CA LEU A 287 9.31 8.40 2.25
C LEU A 287 7.88 8.94 2.16
N VAL A 288 7.32 9.45 3.27
CA VAL A 288 6.00 10.09 3.26
C VAL A 288 5.99 11.32 2.36
N ASP A 289 7.02 12.17 2.43
CA ASP A 289 7.13 13.35 1.58
C ASP A 289 7.17 12.96 0.09
N LEU A 290 7.91 11.90 -0.26
CA LEU A 290 7.99 11.37 -1.61
C LEU A 290 6.66 10.76 -2.13
N LEU A 291 5.88 10.11 -1.26
CA LEU A 291 4.62 9.46 -1.64
C LEU A 291 3.39 10.38 -1.57
N ASN A 292 3.45 11.45 -0.78
CA ASN A 292 2.32 12.36 -0.54
C ASN A 292 1.72 12.96 -1.82
N PRO A 293 2.52 13.51 -2.77
CA PRO A 293 1.98 14.07 -4.00
C PRO A 293 1.20 13.02 -4.80
N LEU A 294 1.74 11.80 -4.89
CA LEU A 294 1.11 10.67 -5.59
C LEU A 294 -0.19 10.24 -4.92
N ALA A 295 -0.22 10.20 -3.58
CA ALA A 295 -1.42 9.83 -2.83
C ALA A 295 -2.54 10.87 -2.94
N HIS A 296 -2.21 12.16 -2.80
CA HIS A 296 -3.18 13.24 -3.00
C HIS A 296 -3.75 13.24 -4.43
N ALA A 297 -2.88 13.04 -5.41
CA ALA A 297 -3.27 12.87 -6.81
C ALA A 297 -4.22 11.67 -6.97
N THR A 298 -3.86 10.52 -6.43
CA THR A 298 -4.67 9.29 -6.49
C THR A 298 -6.04 9.49 -5.87
N LEU A 299 -6.12 10.14 -4.70
CA LEU A 299 -7.38 10.45 -4.03
C LEU A 299 -8.27 11.37 -4.89
N LYS A 300 -7.70 12.43 -5.48
CA LYS A 300 -8.40 13.34 -6.38
C LYS A 300 -9.03 12.60 -7.56
N PHE A 301 -8.29 11.69 -8.20
CA PHE A 301 -8.77 10.94 -9.38
C PHE A 301 -9.63 9.71 -9.04
N SER A 302 -9.68 9.32 -7.77
CA SER A 302 -10.60 8.29 -7.28
C SER A 302 -11.96 8.85 -6.87
N ALA A 303 -12.11 10.18 -6.78
CA ALA A 303 -13.37 10.82 -6.48
C ALA A 303 -14.39 10.63 -7.61
N ASN A 304 -15.64 10.36 -7.24
CA ASN A 304 -16.72 10.06 -8.18
C ASN A 304 -17.80 11.16 -8.25
N THR A 305 -17.59 12.29 -7.57
CA THR A 305 -18.56 13.38 -7.44
C THR A 305 -18.42 14.44 -8.52
N THR A 306 -17.23 14.58 -9.12
CA THR A 306 -16.94 15.62 -10.12
C THR A 306 -16.14 15.05 -11.29
N PRO A 307 -16.33 15.54 -12.53
CA PRO A 307 -15.52 15.13 -13.67
C PRO A 307 -14.07 15.60 -13.51
N THR A 308 -13.11 14.68 -13.58
CA THR A 308 -11.68 14.97 -13.36
C THR A 308 -10.80 14.83 -14.60
N ILE A 309 -11.33 14.39 -15.75
CA ILE A 309 -10.52 14.11 -16.95
C ILE A 309 -9.73 15.34 -17.45
N GLY A 310 -10.27 16.54 -17.30
CA GLY A 310 -9.60 17.79 -17.68
C GLY A 310 -8.40 18.14 -16.80
N ASP A 311 -8.32 17.57 -15.60
CA ASP A 311 -7.26 17.84 -14.63
C ASP A 311 -6.05 16.94 -14.81
N VAL A 312 -6.11 15.92 -15.67
CA VAL A 312 -5.05 14.89 -15.80
C VAL A 312 -3.72 15.51 -16.22
N ILE A 313 -3.74 16.49 -17.15
CA ILE A 313 -2.51 17.13 -17.63
C ILE A 313 -1.87 17.94 -16.51
N GLY A 314 -2.64 18.84 -15.87
CA GLY A 314 -2.14 19.66 -14.76
C GLY A 314 -1.66 18.82 -13.59
N LEU A 315 -2.28 17.67 -13.32
CA LEU A 315 -1.79 16.72 -12.33
C LEU A 315 -0.36 16.25 -12.62
N PHE A 316 -0.09 15.83 -13.86
CA PHE A 316 1.25 15.35 -14.22
C PHE A 316 2.27 16.49 -14.18
N GLU A 317 1.87 17.71 -14.57
CA GLU A 317 2.70 18.91 -14.41
C GLU A 317 3.04 19.18 -12.94
N ASP A 318 2.04 19.15 -12.04
CA ASP A 318 2.24 19.35 -10.59
C ASP A 318 3.17 18.29 -9.98
N VAL A 319 2.99 17.03 -10.39
CA VAL A 319 3.81 15.90 -9.90
C VAL A 319 5.24 15.99 -10.43
N ASP A 320 5.42 16.33 -11.71
CA ASP A 320 6.73 16.51 -12.34
C ASP A 320 7.48 17.69 -11.71
N GLU A 321 6.82 18.84 -11.53
CA GLU A 321 7.39 20.00 -10.86
C GLU A 321 7.85 19.67 -9.44
N TYR A 322 7.01 18.94 -8.67
CA TYR A 322 7.38 18.50 -7.33
C TYR A 322 8.65 17.64 -7.33
N PHE A 323 8.72 16.59 -8.15
CA PHE A 323 9.88 15.69 -8.15
C PHE A 323 11.13 16.32 -8.76
N ALA A 324 11.00 17.17 -9.77
CA ALA A 324 12.11 17.95 -10.32
C ALA A 324 12.69 18.91 -9.27
N SER A 325 11.82 19.57 -8.48
CA SER A 325 12.27 20.44 -7.38
C SER A 325 12.95 19.67 -6.26
N ALA A 326 12.43 18.48 -5.91
CA ALA A 326 13.03 17.61 -4.90
C ALA A 326 14.45 17.16 -5.32
N GLN A 327 14.61 16.76 -6.58
CA GLN A 327 15.91 16.40 -7.14
C GLN A 327 16.91 17.56 -7.09
N ALA A 328 16.50 18.76 -7.50
CA ALA A 328 17.36 19.95 -7.48
C ALA A 328 17.76 20.37 -6.05
N SER A 329 16.85 20.21 -5.07
CA SER A 329 17.14 20.56 -3.68
C SER A 329 18.14 19.62 -3.00
N GLU A 330 18.20 18.34 -3.42
CA GLU A 330 19.22 17.41 -2.95
C GLU A 330 20.60 17.75 -3.53
N ASP A 331 20.67 18.18 -4.80
CA ASP A 331 21.93 18.59 -5.43
C ASP A 331 22.56 19.82 -4.76
N GLU A 332 21.75 20.75 -4.23
CA GLU A 332 22.23 21.94 -3.50
C GLU A 332 22.75 21.63 -2.08
N GLU A 333 22.32 20.54 -1.44
CA GLU A 333 22.80 20.14 -0.10
C GLU A 333 24.24 19.55 -0.14
N TYR A 334 24.75 19.25 -1.34
CA TYR A 334 26.08 18.66 -1.58
C TYR A 334 27.10 19.59 -2.29
N VAL A 335 26.79 20.89 -2.46
CA VAL A 335 27.70 21.92 -3.02
C VAL A 335 28.29 22.80 -1.91
#